data_AF-A0A7S3TC60-F1
#
_entry.id   AF-A0A7S3TC60-F1
#
_cell.length_a   1.000
_cell.length_b   1.000
_cell.length_c   1.000
_cell.angle_alpha   90.00
_cell.angle_beta   90.00
_cell.angle_gamma   90.00
#
_symmetry.space_group_name_H-M   'P 1'
#
loop_
_entity.id
_entity.type
_entity.pdbx_description
1 polymer ?
#
loop_
_entity_poly.entity_id
_entity_poly.type
_entity_poly.pdbx_seq_one_letter_code
_entity_poly.pdbx_strand_id
1 'polypeptide(L)'
;PPSASPPPPSASPSPPPPSASPPPPSASPPPPSASPPPPPSPCDEQSWPDVDHGLVCGPCKVLVDNFETTYGTCGGYCASINRTCTGAWDEYEDSCLVDHSMECHTHSTGSSDAICECAPPAPPTVPPPPQSPPSAPPSTPPSVPPSVPPSAPPSTPPSVPPSVPPSAPPSAPPSVPPS
;
A
#
# COMPACT_ATOMS: atom_id res chain seq x y z
N PRO A 1 -22.57 107.08 53.19
CA PRO A 1 -21.49 106.07 53.05
C PRO A 1 -21.24 105.33 54.36
N PRO A 2 -21.52 104.02 54.37
CA PRO A 2 -20.58 103.08 54.96
C PRO A 2 -20.19 101.99 53.96
N SER A 3 -18.88 101.75 53.89
CA SER A 3 -18.23 100.67 53.16
C SER A 3 -18.83 99.31 53.54
N ALA A 4 -19.35 98.60 52.55
CA ALA A 4 -19.57 97.17 52.63
C ALA A 4 -18.45 96.48 51.86
N SER A 5 -17.59 95.77 52.60
CA SER A 5 -16.51 94.95 52.07
C SER A 5 -17.05 93.87 51.13
N PRO A 6 -16.35 93.56 50.02
CA PRO A 6 -16.74 92.46 49.14
C PRO A 6 -16.52 91.09 49.82
N PRO A 7 -17.34 90.08 49.48
CA PRO A 7 -17.17 88.72 49.97
C PRO A 7 -15.86 88.09 49.44
N PRO A 8 -15.30 87.09 50.15
CA PRO A 8 -14.09 86.41 49.73
C PRO A 8 -14.32 85.59 48.43
N PRO A 9 -13.26 85.37 47.63
CA PRO A 9 -13.39 84.64 46.38
C PRO A 9 -13.75 83.17 46.61
N SER A 10 -14.79 82.71 45.90
CA SER A 10 -15.20 81.32 45.82
C SER A 10 -14.02 80.44 45.40
N ALA A 11 -13.74 79.40 46.20
CA ALA A 11 -12.78 78.37 45.87
C ALA A 11 -13.22 77.64 44.58
N SER A 12 -12.41 77.77 43.52
CA SER A 12 -12.56 76.96 42.31
C SER A 12 -12.32 75.48 42.62
N PRO A 13 -13.13 74.56 42.09
CA PRO A 13 -12.91 73.13 42.25
C PRO A 13 -11.61 72.70 41.57
N SER A 14 -10.82 71.87 42.26
CA SER A 14 -9.60 71.24 41.72
C SER A 14 -9.92 70.41 40.47
N PRO A 15 -9.03 70.38 39.46
CA PRO A 15 -9.22 69.54 38.29
C PRO A 15 -9.14 68.05 38.68
N PRO A 16 -9.86 67.15 37.97
CA PRO A 16 -9.72 65.72 38.18
C PRO A 16 -8.30 65.26 37.83
N PRO A 17 -7.82 64.16 38.42
CA PRO A 17 -6.51 63.60 38.07
C PRO A 17 -6.49 63.16 36.60
N PRO A 18 -5.31 63.13 35.94
CA PRO A 18 -5.22 62.67 34.57
C PRO A 18 -5.61 61.19 34.48
N SER A 19 -6.53 60.86 33.57
CA SER A 19 -6.84 59.48 33.20
C SER A 19 -5.57 58.76 32.79
N ALA A 20 -5.26 57.65 33.47
CA ALA A 20 -4.18 56.77 33.08
C ALA A 20 -4.46 56.23 31.66
N SER A 21 -3.50 56.44 30.75
CA SER A 21 -3.56 55.89 29.40
C SER A 21 -3.68 54.36 29.45
N PRO A 22 -4.45 53.72 28.54
CA PRO A 22 -4.46 52.28 28.43
C PRO A 22 -3.07 51.75 28.06
N PRO A 23 -2.68 50.54 28.50
CA PRO A 23 -1.44 49.93 28.06
C PRO A 23 -1.46 49.72 26.54
N PRO A 24 -0.30 49.73 25.87
CA PRO A 24 -0.25 49.40 24.44
C PRO A 24 -0.77 47.98 24.22
N PRO A 25 -1.36 47.67 23.04
CA PRO A 25 -1.74 46.31 22.72
C PRO A 25 -0.50 45.42 22.77
N SER A 26 -0.56 44.31 23.51
CA SER A 26 0.45 43.26 23.46
C SER A 26 0.68 42.88 22.01
N ALA A 27 1.91 43.05 21.53
CA ALA A 27 2.32 42.62 20.21
C ALA A 27 1.94 41.15 20.02
N SER A 28 1.20 40.86 18.96
CA SER A 28 0.92 39.48 18.55
C SER A 28 2.23 38.71 18.44
N PRO A 29 2.27 37.43 18.86
CA PRO A 29 3.45 36.60 18.61
C PRO A 29 3.75 36.59 17.10
N PRO A 30 5.04 36.55 16.69
CA PRO A 30 5.37 36.42 15.29
C PRO A 30 4.72 35.14 14.73
N PRO A 31 4.31 35.12 13.45
CA PRO A 31 3.86 33.88 12.82
C PRO A 31 4.96 32.82 13.01
N PRO A 32 4.62 31.53 13.19
CA PRO A 32 5.63 30.49 13.24
C PRO A 32 6.48 30.62 11.98
N SER A 33 7.79 30.76 12.19
CA SER A 33 8.78 30.85 11.11
C SER A 33 8.47 29.74 10.12
N ALA A 34 8.13 30.10 8.89
CA ALA A 34 7.81 29.13 7.85
C ALA A 34 8.90 28.05 7.83
N SER A 35 8.50 26.80 8.05
CA SER A 35 9.42 25.67 7.95
C SER A 35 10.16 25.76 6.60
N PRO A 36 11.47 25.45 6.55
CA PRO A 36 12.19 25.41 5.28
C PRO A 36 11.40 24.55 4.28
N PRO A 37 11.32 24.95 3.00
CA PRO A 37 10.62 24.18 2.00
C PRO A 37 11.16 22.75 2.01
N PRO A 38 10.30 21.72 1.93
CA PRO A 38 10.76 20.35 1.86
C PRO A 38 11.75 20.20 0.69
N PRO A 39 12.80 19.38 0.82
CA PRO A 39 13.72 19.14 -0.28
C PRO A 39 12.96 18.68 -1.53
N PRO A 40 13.45 18.99 -2.73
CA PRO A 40 12.81 18.56 -3.96
C PRO A 40 12.67 17.03 -3.94
N SER A 41 11.43 16.58 -4.06
CA SER A 41 11.07 15.18 -4.07
C SER A 41 11.65 14.50 -5.32
N PRO A 42 12.21 13.28 -5.21
CA PRO A 42 12.79 12.55 -6.36
C PRO A 42 11.72 12.03 -7.34
N CYS A 43 10.49 12.47 -7.16
CA CYS A 43 9.31 11.90 -7.74
C CYS A 43 8.59 12.84 -8.69
N ASP A 44 8.81 14.15 -8.60
CA ASP A 44 8.15 15.15 -9.44
C ASP A 44 6.62 14.96 -9.46
N GLU A 45 6.01 14.86 -8.27
CA GLU A 45 4.60 14.48 -8.09
C GLU A 45 3.64 15.45 -8.79
N GLN A 46 4.02 16.73 -8.90
CA GLN A 46 3.21 17.73 -9.60
C GLN A 46 3.10 17.50 -11.11
N SER A 47 3.96 16.67 -11.70
CA SER A 47 3.87 16.32 -13.12
C SER A 47 3.15 15.00 -13.37
N TRP A 48 2.63 14.35 -12.33
CA TRP A 48 1.93 13.08 -12.48
C TRP A 48 0.51 13.33 -13.04
N PRO A 49 -0.01 12.41 -13.87
CA PRO A 49 -1.35 12.54 -14.44
C PRO A 49 -2.41 12.32 -13.35
N ASP A 50 -3.58 12.91 -13.55
CA ASP A 50 -4.78 12.67 -12.73
C ASP A 50 -4.49 12.73 -11.22
N VAL A 51 -3.72 13.73 -10.79
CA VAL A 51 -3.55 14.03 -9.36
C VAL A 51 -4.76 14.83 -8.92
N ASP A 52 -5.55 14.28 -8.02
CA ASP A 52 -6.78 14.89 -7.52
C ASP A 52 -6.47 16.25 -6.90
N HIS A 53 -7.06 17.30 -7.46
CA HIS A 53 -6.84 18.70 -7.07
C HIS A 53 -5.37 19.14 -6.90
N GLY A 54 -4.40 18.42 -7.50
CA GLY A 54 -2.96 18.64 -7.28
C GLY A 54 -2.47 18.26 -5.87
N LEU A 55 -3.16 17.36 -5.18
CA LEU A 55 -2.90 16.96 -3.81
C LEU A 55 -1.74 15.96 -3.68
N VAL A 56 -0.62 16.46 -3.17
CA VAL A 56 0.58 15.66 -2.87
C VAL A 56 0.55 15.24 -1.40
N CYS A 57 0.27 13.97 -1.15
CA CYS A 57 0.11 13.39 0.19
C CYS A 57 1.40 12.97 0.88
N GLY A 58 2.54 13.16 0.22
CA GLY A 58 3.85 12.92 0.78
C GLY A 58 4.93 12.77 -0.29
N PRO A 59 6.16 12.39 0.10
CA PRO A 59 7.20 12.10 -0.87
C PRO A 59 6.76 10.93 -1.74
N CYS A 60 6.77 11.13 -3.05
CA CYS A 60 6.37 10.14 -4.04
C CYS A 60 4.95 9.62 -3.88
N LYS A 61 4.07 10.39 -3.23
CA LYS A 61 2.73 9.97 -2.83
C LYS A 61 1.70 11.02 -3.20
N VAL A 62 0.68 10.61 -3.95
CA VAL A 62 -0.38 11.49 -4.43
C VAL A 62 -1.73 10.86 -4.21
N LEU A 63 -2.76 11.71 -4.11
CA LEU A 63 -4.14 11.27 -4.29
C LEU A 63 -4.43 11.21 -5.78
N VAL A 64 -4.85 10.04 -6.28
CA VAL A 64 -5.09 9.79 -7.70
C VAL A 64 -6.57 9.84 -7.98
N ASP A 65 -6.93 10.68 -8.94
CA ASP A 65 -8.26 10.92 -9.46
C ASP A 65 -8.65 9.89 -10.51
N ASN A 66 -9.95 9.74 -10.76
CA ASN A 66 -10.50 8.86 -11.81
C ASN A 66 -9.92 7.41 -11.77
N PHE A 67 -9.69 6.93 -10.55
CA PHE A 67 -8.84 5.77 -10.27
C PHE A 67 -9.48 4.46 -10.77
N GLU A 68 -10.71 4.16 -10.35
CA GLU A 68 -11.44 2.93 -10.72
C GLU A 68 -11.54 2.71 -12.23
N THR A 69 -11.79 3.77 -13.00
CA THR A 69 -12.13 3.64 -14.42
C THR A 69 -10.89 3.61 -15.33
N THR A 70 -9.81 4.28 -14.93
CA THR A 70 -8.63 4.46 -15.78
C THR A 70 -7.48 3.56 -15.37
N TYR A 71 -7.21 3.47 -14.07
CA TYR A 71 -6.02 2.80 -13.57
C TYR A 71 -6.35 1.48 -12.87
N GLY A 72 -7.49 1.42 -12.18
CA GLY A 72 -7.99 0.30 -11.40
C GLY A 72 -7.17 -0.03 -10.16
N THR A 73 -5.85 0.16 -10.20
CA THR A 73 -4.89 -0.21 -9.17
C THR A 73 -3.75 0.81 -9.12
N CYS A 74 -3.13 1.01 -7.95
CA CYS A 74 -1.96 1.89 -7.83
C CYS A 74 -0.76 1.35 -8.62
N GLY A 75 -0.69 0.03 -8.82
CA GLY A 75 0.27 -0.62 -9.71
C GLY A 75 0.10 -0.16 -11.16
N GLY A 76 -1.14 -0.13 -11.66
CA GLY A 76 -1.48 0.39 -12.98
C GLY A 76 -1.16 1.87 -13.13
N TYR A 77 -1.52 2.67 -12.12
CA TYR A 77 -1.20 4.10 -12.09
C TYR A 77 0.32 4.35 -12.13
N CYS A 78 1.09 3.77 -11.19
CA CYS A 78 2.54 3.95 -11.16
C CYS A 78 3.22 3.43 -12.44
N ALA A 79 2.71 2.35 -13.05
CA ALA A 79 3.22 1.84 -14.31
C ALA A 79 3.02 2.83 -15.48
N SER A 80 1.93 3.60 -15.48
CA SER A 80 1.67 4.61 -16.52
C SER A 80 2.73 5.71 -16.58
N ILE A 81 3.33 6.02 -15.42
CA ILE A 81 4.43 6.99 -15.27
C ILE A 81 5.81 6.33 -15.17
N ASN A 82 5.92 5.07 -15.62
CA ASN A 82 7.17 4.30 -15.63
C ASN A 82 7.85 4.19 -14.25
N ARG A 83 7.03 4.03 -13.21
CA ARG A 83 7.43 3.87 -11.81
C ARG A 83 6.91 2.55 -11.24
N THR A 84 7.34 2.21 -10.04
CA THR A 84 6.91 1.01 -9.32
C THR A 84 6.12 1.40 -8.09
N CYS A 85 4.92 0.85 -7.93
CA CYS A 85 4.12 1.06 -6.73
C CYS A 85 4.83 0.47 -5.51
N THR A 86 5.01 1.29 -4.48
CA THR A 86 5.57 0.90 -3.17
C THR A 86 4.53 0.86 -2.07
N GLY A 87 3.40 1.54 -2.27
CA GLY A 87 2.27 1.46 -1.37
C GLY A 87 1.00 2.01 -2.00
N ALA A 88 -0.11 1.53 -1.49
CA ALA A 88 -1.45 1.88 -1.92
C ALA A 88 -2.36 1.97 -0.69
N TRP A 89 -3.19 2.99 -0.63
CA TRP A 89 -4.13 3.20 0.47
C TRP A 89 -5.43 3.79 -0.04
N ASP A 90 -6.51 3.39 0.61
CA ASP A 90 -7.79 4.07 0.50
C ASP A 90 -7.74 5.35 1.35
N GLU A 91 -8.54 6.33 0.96
CA GLU A 91 -8.51 7.67 1.50
C GLU A 91 -9.76 7.96 2.35
N TYR A 92 -9.73 9.05 3.11
CA TYR A 92 -10.91 9.52 3.84
C TYR A 92 -11.34 10.92 3.37
N GLU A 93 -12.43 10.99 2.61
CA GLU A 93 -13.07 12.23 2.14
C GLU A 93 -12.15 13.19 1.34
N ASP A 94 -11.78 12.80 0.11
CA ASP A 94 -10.94 13.54 -0.85
C ASP A 94 -9.66 14.12 -0.20
N SER A 95 -9.02 13.34 0.69
CA SER A 95 -7.93 13.82 1.51
C SER A 95 -6.71 12.89 1.52
N CYS A 96 -5.62 13.35 2.15
CA CYS A 96 -4.42 12.55 2.35
C CYS A 96 -4.46 11.67 3.59
N LEU A 97 -5.63 11.53 4.21
CA LEU A 97 -5.81 10.67 5.37
C LEU A 97 -6.03 9.25 4.90
N VAL A 98 -5.19 8.34 5.39
CA VAL A 98 -5.30 6.92 5.10
C VAL A 98 -6.48 6.34 5.89
N ASP A 99 -7.49 5.83 5.19
CA ASP A 99 -8.57 5.04 5.80
C ASP A 99 -8.06 3.61 6.08
N HIS A 100 -7.59 2.90 5.05
CA HIS A 100 -6.90 1.63 5.21
C HIS A 100 -5.84 1.34 4.14
N SER A 101 -4.91 0.43 4.44
CA SER A 101 -3.85 0.00 3.52
C SER A 101 -4.30 -1.11 2.58
N MET A 102 -3.98 -0.98 1.31
CA MET A 102 -4.26 -1.97 0.28
C MET A 102 -2.98 -2.38 -0.47
N GLU A 103 -3.06 -3.47 -1.22
CA GLU A 103 -1.93 -3.91 -2.05
C GLU A 103 -1.93 -3.16 -3.38
N CYS A 104 -0.73 -2.93 -3.94
CA CYS A 104 -0.56 -2.23 -5.20
C CYS A 104 -1.34 -2.83 -6.39
N HIS A 105 -1.68 -4.11 -6.34
CA HIS A 105 -2.39 -4.82 -7.41
C HIS A 105 -3.86 -5.07 -7.07
N THR A 106 -4.31 -4.61 -5.91
CA THR A 106 -5.71 -4.71 -5.48
C THR A 106 -6.51 -3.61 -6.14
N HIS A 107 -7.69 -3.98 -6.66
CA HIS A 107 -8.62 -3.05 -7.27
C HIS A 107 -9.41 -2.33 -6.18
N SER A 108 -9.48 -1.00 -6.18
CA SER A 108 -10.38 -0.26 -5.27
C SER A 108 -11.80 -0.29 -5.80
N THR A 109 -12.46 -1.45 -5.79
CA THR A 109 -13.88 -1.56 -6.14
C THR A 109 -14.73 -0.78 -5.13
N GLY A 110 -15.03 0.48 -5.43
CA GLY A 110 -15.88 1.33 -4.59
C GLY A 110 -15.31 2.70 -4.18
N SER A 111 -14.03 2.99 -4.42
CA SER A 111 -13.47 4.34 -4.18
C SER A 111 -13.13 5.02 -5.51
N SER A 112 -13.54 6.27 -5.69
CA SER A 112 -13.34 7.03 -6.94
C SER A 112 -11.87 7.38 -7.16
N ASP A 113 -11.11 7.30 -6.08
CA ASP A 113 -9.77 7.82 -5.88
C ASP A 113 -9.00 6.95 -4.86
N ALA A 114 -7.68 7.02 -4.92
CA ALA A 114 -6.81 6.27 -4.03
C ALA A 114 -5.47 6.99 -3.83
N ILE A 115 -4.86 6.78 -2.67
CA ILE A 115 -3.52 7.30 -2.38
C ILE A 115 -2.50 6.29 -2.90
N CYS A 116 -1.73 6.69 -3.91
CA CYS A 116 -0.69 5.86 -4.51
C CYS A 116 0.71 6.42 -4.23
N GLU A 117 1.60 5.54 -3.76
CA GLU A 117 3.02 5.85 -3.61
C GLU A 117 3.86 5.09 -4.63
N CYS A 118 4.65 5.82 -5.41
CA CYS A 118 5.44 5.27 -6.51
C CYS A 118 6.94 5.58 -6.36
N ALA A 119 7.77 4.56 -6.32
CA ALA A 119 9.22 4.71 -6.39
C ALA A 119 9.73 4.71 -7.83
N PRO A 120 10.94 5.26 -8.08
CA PRO A 120 11.65 5.01 -9.34
C PRO A 120 11.68 3.51 -9.65
N PRO A 121 11.61 3.12 -10.93
CA PRO A 121 11.69 1.71 -11.30
C PRO A 121 12.97 1.14 -10.73
N ALA A 122 12.88 -0.05 -10.13
CA ALA A 122 14.07 -0.74 -9.65
C ALA A 122 15.10 -0.81 -10.79
N PRO A 123 16.40 -0.59 -10.52
CA PRO A 123 17.41 -0.79 -11.54
C PRO A 123 17.25 -2.20 -12.12
N PRO A 124 17.53 -2.41 -13.42
CA PRO A 124 17.41 -3.74 -14.01
C PRO A 124 18.22 -4.71 -13.15
N THR A 125 17.52 -5.62 -12.48
CA THR A 125 18.13 -6.69 -11.69
C THR A 125 19.03 -7.47 -12.65
N VAL A 126 20.33 -7.21 -12.57
CA VAL A 126 21.31 -8.21 -12.98
C VAL A 126 20.93 -9.43 -12.13
N PRO A 127 20.58 -10.58 -12.74
CA PRO A 127 20.20 -11.75 -11.98
C PRO A 127 21.28 -11.98 -10.91
N PRO A 128 20.89 -12.19 -9.63
CA PRO A 128 21.89 -12.46 -8.61
C PRO A 128 22.79 -13.60 -9.11
N PRO A 129 24.12 -13.53 -8.88
CA PRO A 129 24.99 -14.65 -9.23
C PRO A 129 24.38 -15.93 -8.65
N PRO A 130 24.42 -17.06 -9.37
CA PRO A 130 23.76 -18.29 -8.94
C PRO A 130 24.16 -18.57 -7.49
N GLN A 131 23.18 -18.51 -6.58
CA GLN A 131 23.41 -18.80 -5.18
C GLN A 131 24.02 -20.19 -5.12
N SER A 132 25.20 -20.31 -4.50
CA SER A 132 25.85 -21.60 -4.30
C SER A 132 24.85 -22.57 -3.65
N PRO A 133 24.84 -23.85 -4.04
CA PRO A 133 23.89 -24.81 -3.49
C PRO A 133 24.01 -24.85 -1.95
N PRO A 134 22.92 -25.06 -1.21
CA PRO A 134 22.97 -25.11 0.24
C PRO A 134 23.94 -26.20 0.71
N SER A 135 25.10 -25.81 1.27
CA SER A 135 26.09 -26.72 1.86
C SER A 135 25.68 -27.19 3.26
N ALA A 136 24.45 -27.70 3.41
CA ALA A 136 24.07 -28.42 4.61
C ALA A 136 23.16 -29.60 4.24
N PRO A 137 23.57 -30.85 4.50
CA PRO A 137 22.63 -31.96 4.45
C PRO A 137 21.59 -31.80 5.58
N PRO A 138 20.32 -32.17 5.36
CA PRO A 138 19.34 -32.22 6.44
C PRO A 138 19.77 -33.26 7.48
N SER A 139 20.31 -32.80 8.60
CA SER A 139 20.75 -33.64 9.71
C SER A 139 19.59 -33.92 10.66
N THR A 140 18.57 -34.65 10.20
CA THR A 140 17.63 -35.34 11.10
C THR A 140 17.09 -36.60 10.42
N PRO A 141 17.50 -37.82 10.82
CA PRO A 141 16.78 -39.03 10.45
C PRO A 141 15.47 -39.10 11.26
N PRO A 142 14.34 -39.54 10.67
CA PRO A 142 13.12 -39.81 11.43
C PRO A 142 13.37 -40.99 12.39
N SER A 143 13.31 -40.75 13.70
CA SER A 143 13.52 -41.75 14.75
C SER A 143 12.27 -42.60 15.03
N VAL A 144 11.54 -43.04 14.00
CA VAL A 144 10.39 -43.93 14.20
C VAL A 144 10.52 -45.15 13.29
N PRO A 145 10.93 -46.32 13.81
CA PRO A 145 10.74 -47.57 13.09
C PRO A 145 9.24 -47.94 13.11
N PRO A 146 8.61 -48.30 12.00
CA PRO A 146 7.30 -48.93 12.04
C PRO A 146 7.44 -50.35 12.61
N SER A 147 7.22 -50.50 13.91
CA SER A 147 7.04 -51.79 14.56
C SER A 147 5.64 -52.34 14.28
N VAL A 148 5.36 -52.77 13.05
CA VAL A 148 4.26 -53.70 12.78
C VAL A 148 4.65 -54.66 11.65
N PRO A 149 4.99 -55.93 11.93
CA PRO A 149 5.07 -56.94 10.88
C PRO A 149 3.64 -57.30 10.40
N PRO A 150 3.40 -57.48 9.10
CA PRO A 150 2.15 -58.07 8.63
C PRO A 150 2.09 -59.54 9.06
N SER A 151 1.29 -59.82 10.08
CA SER A 151 0.89 -61.20 10.41
C SER A 151 -0.20 -61.64 9.45
N ALA A 152 0.18 -62.34 8.38
CA ALA A 152 -0.43 -63.57 7.86
C ALA A 152 -0.11 -63.75 6.37
N PRO A 153 0.43 -64.91 5.94
CA PRO A 153 0.40 -65.29 4.53
C PRO A 153 -1.01 -65.80 4.15
N PRO A 154 -1.48 -65.57 2.91
CA PRO A 154 -2.65 -66.30 2.41
C PRO A 154 -2.29 -67.78 2.22
N SER A 155 -2.86 -68.65 3.05
CA SER A 155 -2.90 -70.09 2.77
C SER A 155 -3.89 -70.36 1.64
N THR A 156 -3.40 -70.72 0.45
CA THR A 156 -3.87 -71.82 -0.41
C THR A 156 -3.30 -71.68 -1.82
N PRO A 157 -2.60 -72.68 -2.38
CA PRO A 157 -2.37 -72.76 -3.82
C PRO A 157 -3.60 -73.38 -4.53
N PRO A 158 -4.04 -72.88 -5.70
CA PRO A 158 -4.99 -73.61 -6.52
C PRO A 158 -4.30 -74.79 -7.21
N SER A 159 -4.58 -76.00 -6.72
CA SER A 159 -4.22 -77.27 -7.34
C SER A 159 -5.18 -77.61 -8.50
N VAL A 160 -4.99 -77.05 -9.70
CA VAL A 160 -5.50 -77.69 -10.94
C VAL A 160 -4.71 -77.21 -12.17
N PRO A 161 -4.06 -78.10 -12.95
CA PRO A 161 -3.68 -77.79 -14.32
C PRO A 161 -4.79 -78.24 -15.29
N PRO A 162 -5.34 -77.38 -16.16
CA PRO A 162 -6.11 -77.85 -17.29
C PRO A 162 -5.18 -78.23 -18.44
N SER A 163 -4.95 -79.53 -18.57
CA SER A 163 -4.54 -80.20 -19.81
C SER A 163 -5.58 -79.98 -20.89
N VAL A 164 -5.27 -79.16 -21.90
CA VAL A 164 -5.89 -79.30 -23.22
C VAL A 164 -4.94 -78.76 -24.31
N PRO A 165 -4.53 -79.58 -25.30
CA PRO A 165 -3.72 -79.12 -26.42
C PRO A 165 -4.57 -78.33 -27.44
N PRO A 166 -3.96 -77.42 -28.23
CA PRO A 166 -4.67 -76.69 -29.27
C PRO A 166 -5.04 -77.61 -30.45
N SER A 167 -6.34 -77.77 -30.70
CA SER A 167 -6.87 -78.38 -31.92
C SER A 167 -6.79 -77.38 -33.08
N ALA A 168 -5.93 -77.71 -34.04
CA ALA A 168 -5.92 -77.46 -35.50
C ALA A 168 -6.48 -76.13 -36.10
N PRO A 169 -5.81 -75.57 -37.13
CA PRO A 169 -6.28 -74.38 -37.84
C PRO A 169 -7.31 -74.73 -38.92
N PRO A 170 -8.27 -73.84 -39.22
CA PRO A 170 -9.01 -73.92 -40.48
C PRO A 170 -8.27 -73.18 -41.61
N SER A 171 -8.13 -73.90 -42.72
CA SER A 171 -7.67 -73.46 -44.02
C SER A 171 -8.60 -72.43 -44.69
N ALA A 172 -7.97 -71.62 -45.55
CA ALA A 172 -8.43 -71.07 -46.83
C ALA A 172 -8.72 -69.54 -46.89
N PRO A 173 -8.13 -68.83 -47.88
CA PRO A 173 -8.45 -67.44 -48.24
C PRO A 173 -9.46 -67.36 -49.41
N PRO A 174 -10.14 -66.22 -49.58
CA PRO A 174 -10.29 -65.62 -50.92
C PRO A 174 -10.06 -64.09 -50.87
N SER A 175 -9.18 -63.53 -51.72
CA SER A 175 -9.45 -63.05 -53.09
C SER A 175 -10.29 -61.78 -53.17
N VAL A 176 -9.63 -60.62 -53.30
CA VAL A 176 -10.03 -59.48 -54.16
C VAL A 176 -8.86 -58.47 -54.30
N PRO A 177 -8.43 -58.10 -55.52
CA PRO A 177 -7.53 -56.98 -55.82
C PRO A 177 -8.31 -55.78 -56.45
N PRO A 178 -7.66 -54.71 -56.99
CA PRO A 178 -7.47 -53.39 -56.35
C PRO A 178 -8.25 -52.22 -57.04
N SER A 179 -8.08 -51.01 -56.51
CA SER A 179 -8.16 -49.72 -57.25
C SER A 179 -7.09 -48.77 -56.72
#